data_AF-A0A968XD89-F1
#
_entry.id   AF-A0A968XD89-F1
#
_cell.length_a   1.000
_cell.length_b   1.000
_cell.length_c   1.000
_cell.angle_alpha   90.00
_cell.angle_beta   90.00
_cell.angle_gamma   90.00
#
_symmetry.space_group_name_H-M   'P 1'
#
loop_
_entity.id
_entity.type
_entity.pdbx_description
1 polymer ?
#
loop_
_entity_poly.entity_id
_entity_poly.type
_entity_poly.pdbx_seq_one_letter_code
_entity_poly.pdbx_strand_id
1 'polypeptide(L)' 'RRDPAGVYFGTNSGSVFASLDEGASWQEIARHLPTILSVEVLDRS' A
#
# COMPACT_ATOMS: atom_id res chain seq x y z
N ARG A 1 -17.16 15.21 -6.25
CA ARG A 1 -16.99 13.85 -5.70
C ARG A 1 -15.49 13.63 -5.57
N ARG A 2 -14.99 13.21 -4.41
CA ARG A 2 -13.57 12.84 -4.28
C ARG A 2 -13.40 11.42 -4.79
N ASP A 3 -12.27 11.13 -5.41
CA ASP A 3 -11.89 9.75 -5.72
C ASP A 3 -11.62 8.99 -4.42
N PRO A 4 -11.84 7.66 -4.38
CA PRO A 4 -11.59 6.84 -3.20
C PRO A 4 -10.15 7.00 -2.70
N ALA A 5 -9.97 6.99 -1.37
CA ALA A 5 -8.63 7.08 -0.80
C ALA A 5 -7.84 5.78 -1.04
N GLY A 6 -6.59 5.92 -1.49
CA GLY A 6 -5.64 4.81 -1.56
C GLY A 6 -5.08 4.46 -0.17
N VAL A 7 -5.01 3.18 0.16
CA VAL A 7 -4.46 2.66 1.42
C VAL A 7 -3.33 1.70 1.13
N TYR A 8 -2.22 1.83 1.86
CA TYR A 8 -1.01 1.04 1.65
C TYR A 8 -0.45 0.54 2.98
N PHE A 9 0.04 -0.70 3.03
CA PHE A 9 0.81 -1.19 4.17
C PHE A 9 1.88 -2.19 3.74
N GLY A 10 2.94 -2.25 4.54
CA GLY A 10 4.00 -3.25 4.43
C GLY A 10 3.88 -4.31 5.53
N THR A 11 4.37 -5.51 5.26
CA THR A 11 4.42 -6.60 6.23
C THR A 11 5.86 -6.88 6.68
N ASN A 12 6.00 -7.52 7.84
CA ASN A 12 7.29 -8.02 8.30
C ASN A 12 7.85 -9.18 7.45
N SER A 13 7.04 -9.77 6.58
CA SER A 13 7.47 -10.80 5.62
C SER A 13 8.03 -10.22 4.31
N GLY A 14 8.08 -8.89 4.17
CA GLY A 14 8.63 -8.25 2.97
C GLY A 14 7.66 -8.10 1.80
N SER A 15 6.36 -8.00 2.08
CA SER A 15 5.32 -7.72 1.08
C SER A 15 4.74 -6.33 1.28
N VAL A 16 4.28 -5.71 0.19
CA VAL A 16 3.55 -4.45 0.20
C VAL A 16 2.19 -4.66 -0.46
N PHE A 17 1.13 -4.23 0.22
CA PHE A 17 -0.24 -4.31 -0.27
C PHE A 17 -0.82 -2.92 -0.49
N ALA A 18 -1.66 -2.80 -1.51
CA ALA A 18 -2.39 -1.59 -1.85
C ALA A 18 -3.88 -1.88 -2.01
N SER A 19 -4.69 -0.93 -1.59
CA SER A 19 -6.10 -0.83 -1.90
C SER A 19 -6.36 0.54 -2.54
N LEU A 20 -7.15 0.57 -3.61
CA LEU A 20 -7.58 1.79 -4.30
C LEU A 20 -9.10 2.03 -4.10
N ASP A 21 -9.71 1.28 -3.20
CA ASP A 21 -11.16 1.25 -2.93
C ASP A 21 -11.44 1.28 -1.41
N GLU A 22 -10.68 2.10 -0.68
CA GLU A 22 -10.85 2.33 0.76
C GLU A 22 -10.76 1.06 1.63
N GLY A 23 -10.00 0.07 1.16
CA GLY A 23 -9.75 -1.20 1.86
C GLY A 23 -10.73 -2.32 1.52
N ALA A 24 -11.64 -2.13 0.55
CA ALA A 24 -12.59 -3.18 0.15
C ALA A 24 -11.91 -4.35 -0.58
N SER A 25 -10.86 -4.09 -1.36
CA SER A 25 -10.03 -5.10 -2.00
C SER A 25 -8.53 -4.75 -1.94
N TRP A 26 -7.69 -5.78 -2.00
CA TRP A 26 -6.25 -5.66 -1.80
C TRP A 26 -5.46 -6.36 -2.90
N GLN A 27 -4.38 -5.72 -3.34
CA GLN A 27 -3.40 -6.27 -4.27
C GLN A 27 -2.00 -6.26 -3.64
N GLU A 28 -1.27 -7.36 -3.74
CA GLU A 28 0.17 -7.40 -3.43
C GLU A 28 0.94 -6.74 -4.60
N ILE A 29 1.55 -5.59 -4.33
CA ILE A 29 2.22 -4.77 -5.36
C ILE A 29 3.75 -4.91 -5.35
N ALA A 30 4.32 -5.45 -4.26
CA ALA A 30 5.73 -5.81 -4.16
C ALA A 30 5.90 -6.98 -3.17
N ARG A 31 6.92 -7.82 -3.39
CA ARG A 31 7.24 -8.97 -2.53
C ARG A 31 8.73 -9.29 -2.57
N HIS A 32 9.18 -10.14 -1.64
CA HIS A 32 10.58 -10.55 -1.47
C HIS A 32 11.52 -9.42 -1.06
N LEU A 33 10.99 -8.42 -0.37
CA LEU A 33 11.78 -7.37 0.25
C LEU A 33 12.23 -7.80 1.65
N PRO A 34 13.18 -7.09 2.28
CA PRO A 34 13.36 -7.16 3.73
C PRO A 34 12.10 -6.68 4.48
N THR A 35 12.11 -6.82 5.81
CA THR A 35 11.07 -6.27 6.69
C THR A 35 10.76 -4.81 6.37
N ILE A 36 9.46 -4.52 6.14
CA ILE A 36 9.00 -3.16 5.88
C ILE A 36 8.65 -2.49 7.21
N LEU A 37 9.38 -1.43 7.56
CA LEU A 37 9.16 -0.67 8.80
C LEU A 37 8.28 0.56 8.59
N SER A 38 8.26 1.13 7.39
CA SER A 38 7.40 2.24 7.01
C SER A 38 7.05 2.18 5.53
N VAL A 39 5.90 2.77 5.19
CA VAL A 39 5.46 3.04 3.82
C VAL A 39 5.16 4.52 3.72
N GLU A 40 5.74 5.19 2.74
CA GLU A 40 5.52 6.61 2.47
C GLU A 40 4.92 6.77 1.08
N VAL A 41 3.96 7.69 0.96
CA VAL A 41 3.34 8.04 -0.32
C VAL A 41 3.87 9.40 -0.74
N LEU A 42 4.55 9.43 -1.88
CA LEU A 42 4.93 10.68 -2.53
C LEU A 42 3.80 11.11 -3.45
N ASP A 43 2.96 12.02 -2.98
CA ASP A 43 2.05 12.74 -3.85
C ASP A 43 2.79 13.91 -4.51
N ARG A 44 2.62 14.08 -5.82
CA ARG A 44 3.20 15.17 -6.59
C ARG A 44 2.04 15.98 -7.19
N SER A 45 1.42 16.79 -6.33
CA SER A 45 0.40 17.77 -6.69
C SER A 45 0.94 18.85 -7.63
#